data_AF-A0A9P5BSP0-F1
#
_entry.id   AF-A0A9P5BSP0-F1
#
_cell.length_a   1.000
_cell.length_b   1.000
_cell.length_c   1.000
_cell.angle_alpha   90.00
_cell.angle_beta   90.00
_cell.angle_gamma   90.00
#
_symmetry.space_group_name_H-M   'P 1'
#
loop_
_entity.id
_entity.type
_entity.pdbx_description
1 polymer ?
#
loop_
_entity_poly.entity_id
_entity_poly.type
_entity_poly.pdbx_seq_one_letter_code
_entity_poly.pdbx_strand_id
1 'polypeptide(L)'
;MAEGEPQEPTYSRDEFVSELKSYYEFLTHLYLPPEVVRYPPPGGWEHITPDFVNSFFLGKNDTVADLMRHIPYVRRDREDDWEPFNIYEKSSQVDFAGEVVLSLPNKYAHEELFEIPEEAYPHELPSHVFVFAIVPEGRDGHFILVDTERGTIVLMDLQTVTKPTRLSDPFAPDEEEWRRSATYTFQEFFVMAKDKFRSFRMVHSMRRRQMAHSFSLQSIKEMELHIDSHMLKFRKNLDEYSRTHQIFDLKELIAFFVLDVLGDLAFRYQFDSQIEKNTLKLPPINDHIFLACLMGTMPNFMPFVKAVSPWIPIPWVQRLLAARQNLKNLTIECVRSRMADPGAARKDLITSLINARDPETGSELTELDIQTEAFAFIVAGSHTTSGTLTLLFSHILQNPVVHAKVVEEIDSVVENVGSAIVPIKDLEAKLPFVMACVDENFRMNAVFTMPLEREVTAKEGFEIEGHVIPKGTGVFSLNHVVHHNPVIWGKDHDVFNPFRFCDPGSEKLRRFLSPFSMGHRMCIGRNMAMTNMLKLVATTFKCYDIEM
;
A
#
# COMPACT_ATOMS: atom_id res chain seq x y z
N MET A 1 33.66 3.72 -52.45
CA MET A 1 32.61 2.80 -51.99
C MET A 1 33.32 1.60 -51.41
N ALA A 2 33.51 1.60 -50.09
CA ALA A 2 33.92 0.43 -49.34
C ALA A 2 32.69 0.08 -48.50
N GLU A 3 32.09 -1.07 -48.78
CA GLU A 3 31.06 -1.68 -47.96
C GLU A 3 31.67 -1.92 -46.57
N GLY A 4 31.13 -1.25 -45.55
CA GLY A 4 31.52 -1.51 -44.17
C GLY A 4 30.98 -2.87 -43.76
N GLU A 5 31.86 -3.75 -43.29
CA GLU A 5 31.47 -5.00 -42.65
C GLU A 5 30.46 -4.71 -41.51
N PRO A 6 29.41 -5.55 -41.34
CA PRO A 6 28.47 -5.37 -40.25
C PRO A 6 29.21 -5.48 -38.91
N GLN A 7 29.17 -4.40 -38.12
CA GLN A 7 29.72 -4.39 -36.77
C GLN A 7 28.99 -5.47 -35.95
N GLU A 8 29.73 -6.39 -35.33
CA GLU A 8 29.14 -7.37 -34.41
C GLU A 8 28.33 -6.64 -33.33
N PRO A 9 27.13 -7.13 -32.98
CA PRO A 9 26.26 -6.47 -32.01
C PRO A 9 27.02 -6.25 -30.69
N THR A 10 26.87 -5.07 -30.10
CA THR A 10 27.58 -4.68 -28.88
C THR A 10 27.12 -5.43 -27.62
N TYR A 11 26.18 -6.36 -27.74
CA TYR A 11 25.62 -7.14 -26.65
C TYR A 11 25.63 -8.64 -26.97
N SER A 12 25.57 -9.47 -25.93
CA SER A 12 25.42 -10.91 -26.11
C SER A 12 23.95 -11.30 -26.18
N ARG A 13 23.52 -11.97 -27.26
CA ARG A 13 22.20 -12.61 -27.35
C ARG A 13 21.89 -13.44 -26.10
N ASP A 14 22.88 -14.19 -25.61
CA ASP A 14 22.74 -15.07 -24.45
C ASP A 14 22.49 -14.28 -23.16
N GLU A 15 23.00 -13.05 -23.07
CA GLU A 15 22.74 -12.13 -21.94
C GLU A 15 21.27 -11.70 -21.92
N PHE A 16 20.71 -11.24 -23.05
CA PHE A 16 19.28 -10.90 -23.14
C PHE A 16 18.40 -12.10 -22.78
N VAL A 17 18.68 -13.25 -23.40
CA VAL A 17 17.91 -14.49 -23.18
C VAL A 17 18.00 -14.92 -21.73
N SER A 18 19.17 -14.80 -21.09
CA SER A 18 19.37 -15.10 -19.68
C SER A 18 18.57 -14.17 -18.78
N GLU A 19 18.65 -12.86 -18.98
CA GLU A 19 17.90 -11.87 -18.19
C GLU A 19 16.39 -12.06 -18.34
N LEU A 20 15.92 -12.32 -19.57
CA LEU A 20 14.52 -12.58 -19.85
C LEU A 20 14.03 -13.90 -19.24
N LYS A 21 14.84 -14.97 -19.28
CA LYS A 21 14.53 -16.24 -18.59
C LYS A 21 14.43 -16.04 -17.09
N SER A 22 15.43 -15.37 -16.50
CA SER A 22 15.42 -14.99 -15.08
C SER A 22 14.19 -14.16 -14.72
N TYR A 23 13.75 -13.29 -15.63
CA TYR A 23 12.54 -12.50 -15.45
C TYR A 23 11.27 -13.34 -15.44
N TYR A 24 11.11 -14.29 -16.37
CA TYR A 24 9.97 -15.20 -16.39
C TYR A 24 9.97 -16.21 -15.23
N GLU A 25 11.13 -16.67 -14.79
CA GLU A 25 11.26 -17.46 -13.55
C GLU A 25 10.77 -16.64 -12.35
N PHE A 26 11.20 -15.39 -12.23
CA PHE A 26 10.68 -14.47 -11.22
C PHE A 26 9.15 -14.29 -11.31
N LEU A 27 8.61 -14.09 -12.52
CA LEU A 27 7.17 -13.95 -12.72
C LEU A 27 6.41 -15.24 -12.38
N THR A 28 6.94 -16.42 -12.68
CA THR A 28 6.29 -17.70 -12.33
C THR A 28 6.35 -18.03 -10.84
N HIS A 29 7.39 -17.58 -10.15
CA HIS A 29 7.43 -17.64 -8.69
C HIS A 29 6.43 -16.69 -8.03
N LEU A 30 6.17 -15.53 -8.63
CA LEU A 30 5.39 -14.45 -8.01
C LEU A 30 3.91 -14.39 -8.43
N TYR A 31 3.61 -14.68 -9.71
CA TYR A 31 2.38 -14.24 -10.37
C TYR A 31 1.83 -15.23 -11.42
N LEU A 32 2.68 -15.87 -12.24
CA LEU A 32 2.29 -16.76 -13.33
C LEU A 32 2.32 -18.23 -12.90
N PRO A 33 1.37 -19.07 -13.33
CA PRO A 33 1.54 -20.52 -13.21
C PRO A 33 2.78 -21.00 -13.99
N PRO A 34 3.65 -21.87 -13.44
CA PRO A 34 4.84 -22.34 -14.16
C PRO A 34 4.55 -22.98 -15.52
N GLU A 35 3.38 -23.58 -15.66
CA GLU A 35 2.93 -24.27 -16.87
C GLU A 35 2.61 -23.36 -18.06
N VAL A 36 2.41 -22.04 -17.84
CA VAL A 36 2.05 -21.10 -18.92
C VAL A 36 3.26 -20.52 -19.65
N VAL A 37 4.44 -20.53 -19.04
CA VAL A 37 5.67 -20.06 -19.71
C VAL A 37 6.27 -21.22 -20.51
N ARG A 38 6.55 -20.97 -21.79
CA ARG A 38 7.21 -21.93 -22.69
C ARG A 38 8.63 -21.46 -22.96
N TYR A 39 9.59 -22.29 -22.53
CA TYR A 39 11.01 -22.06 -22.74
C TYR A 39 11.48 -22.76 -24.02
N PRO A 40 12.34 -22.13 -24.82
CA PRO A 40 12.87 -22.72 -26.04
C PRO A 40 13.72 -23.96 -25.74
N PRO A 41 13.72 -24.98 -26.63
CA PRO A 41 14.63 -26.11 -26.52
C PRO A 41 16.09 -25.67 -26.75
N PRO A 42 17.10 -26.54 -26.49
CA PRO A 42 18.52 -26.19 -26.63
C PRO A 42 18.92 -25.65 -28.02
N GLY A 43 18.23 -26.06 -29.08
CA GLY A 43 18.41 -25.56 -30.46
C GLY A 43 17.50 -24.40 -30.86
N GLY A 44 16.74 -23.82 -29.92
CA GLY A 44 15.75 -22.79 -30.18
C GLY A 44 14.49 -23.29 -30.89
N TRP A 45 13.53 -22.40 -31.10
CA TRP A 45 12.27 -22.72 -31.79
C TRP A 45 12.51 -23.05 -33.27
N GLU A 46 12.33 -24.32 -33.68
CA GLU A 46 12.64 -24.78 -35.04
C GLU A 46 11.82 -24.10 -36.15
N HIS A 47 10.62 -23.61 -35.81
CA HIS A 47 9.72 -22.95 -36.77
C HIS A 47 10.05 -21.46 -36.97
N ILE A 48 10.87 -20.86 -36.12
CA ILE A 48 11.32 -19.47 -36.27
C ILE A 48 12.60 -19.47 -37.12
N THR A 49 12.42 -19.26 -38.42
CA THR A 49 13.49 -19.14 -39.42
C THR A 49 13.59 -17.70 -39.93
N PRO A 50 14.73 -17.29 -40.55
CA PRO A 50 14.80 -16.00 -41.23
C PRO A 50 13.68 -15.80 -42.24
N ASP A 51 13.33 -16.84 -43.01
CA ASP A 51 12.20 -16.80 -43.95
C ASP A 51 10.85 -16.61 -43.25
N PHE A 52 10.64 -17.25 -42.09
CA PHE A 52 9.45 -17.07 -41.27
C PHE A 52 9.35 -15.62 -40.79
N VAL A 53 10.42 -15.08 -40.19
CA VAL A 53 10.47 -13.70 -39.69
C VAL A 53 10.29 -12.68 -40.82
N ASN A 54 10.85 -12.94 -42.00
CA ASN A 54 10.66 -12.14 -43.20
C ASN A 54 9.23 -12.22 -43.77
N SER A 55 8.52 -13.34 -43.56
CA SER A 55 7.19 -13.56 -44.15
C SER A 55 6.03 -12.83 -43.44
N PHE A 56 6.20 -12.39 -42.19
CA PHE A 56 5.21 -11.61 -41.43
C PHE A 56 5.31 -10.09 -41.64
N PHE A 57 5.79 -9.65 -42.81
CA PHE A 57 6.04 -8.24 -43.18
C PHE A 57 7.11 -7.50 -42.37
N LEU A 58 7.71 -8.11 -41.34
CA LEU A 58 8.54 -7.38 -40.37
C LEU A 58 9.86 -6.80 -40.92
N GLY A 59 10.33 -7.19 -42.11
CA GLY A 59 11.55 -6.65 -42.71
C GLY A 59 12.81 -6.76 -41.81
N LYS A 60 12.83 -7.72 -40.87
CA LYS A 60 13.88 -7.83 -39.84
C LYS A 60 15.05 -8.66 -40.33
N ASN A 61 16.24 -8.31 -39.82
CA ASN A 61 17.47 -9.00 -40.17
C ASN A 61 17.63 -10.35 -39.46
N ASP A 62 18.63 -11.13 -39.89
CA ASP A 62 18.93 -12.45 -39.34
C ASP A 62 19.25 -12.43 -37.83
N THR A 63 19.77 -11.31 -37.31
CA THR A 63 20.08 -11.14 -35.88
C THR A 63 18.81 -11.10 -35.03
N VAL A 64 17.77 -10.39 -35.49
CA VAL A 64 16.46 -10.40 -34.84
C VAL A 64 15.85 -11.79 -34.88
N ALA A 65 15.93 -12.48 -36.03
CA ALA A 65 15.41 -13.83 -36.17
C ALA A 65 16.11 -14.83 -35.24
N ASP A 66 17.44 -14.74 -35.10
CA ASP A 66 18.21 -15.57 -34.17
C ASP A 66 17.84 -15.28 -32.70
N LEU A 67 17.69 -14.00 -32.32
CA LEU A 67 17.24 -13.65 -30.97
C LEU A 67 15.85 -14.21 -30.67
N MET A 68 14.87 -14.00 -31.56
CA MET A 68 13.49 -14.46 -31.40
C MET A 68 13.39 -15.99 -31.29
N ARG A 69 14.27 -16.72 -31.96
CA ARG A 69 14.36 -18.18 -31.85
C ARG A 69 14.71 -18.66 -30.44
N HIS A 70 15.30 -17.81 -29.60
CA HIS A 70 15.80 -18.13 -28.27
C HIS A 70 15.08 -17.45 -27.10
N ILE A 71 14.01 -16.69 -27.35
CA ILE A 71 13.21 -16.06 -26.28
C ILE A 71 12.07 -16.98 -25.77
N PRO A 72 11.78 -16.98 -24.46
CA PRO A 72 10.56 -17.60 -23.92
C PRO A 72 9.30 -16.82 -24.30
N TYR A 73 8.16 -17.50 -24.31
CA TYR A 73 6.84 -16.88 -24.50
C TYR A 73 5.81 -17.38 -23.49
N VAL A 74 4.73 -16.61 -23.32
CA VAL A 74 3.60 -16.98 -22.45
C VAL A 74 2.43 -17.51 -23.28
N ARG A 75 1.99 -18.74 -23.03
CA ARG A 75 0.89 -19.40 -23.74
C ARG A 75 -0.46 -18.77 -23.42
N ARG A 76 -1.29 -18.55 -24.45
CA ARG A 76 -2.71 -18.17 -24.32
C ARG A 76 -3.57 -19.41 -24.55
N ASP A 77 -4.29 -19.88 -23.54
CA ASP A 77 -5.03 -21.14 -23.60
C ASP A 77 -6.45 -21.02 -24.24
N ARG A 78 -6.97 -19.80 -24.48
CA ARG A 78 -8.31 -19.56 -25.10
C ARG A 78 -8.39 -18.25 -25.91
N GLU A 79 -9.20 -18.24 -26.98
CA GLU A 79 -9.51 -17.04 -27.81
C GLU A 79 -10.23 -15.91 -27.03
N ASP A 80 -10.88 -16.24 -25.90
CA ASP A 80 -11.68 -15.30 -25.10
C ASP A 80 -10.97 -14.77 -23.83
N ASP A 81 -9.72 -15.18 -23.55
CA ASP A 81 -8.92 -14.67 -22.41
C ASP A 81 -8.29 -13.32 -22.77
N TRP A 82 -9.10 -12.26 -22.72
CA TRP A 82 -8.66 -10.87 -22.96
C TRP A 82 -7.96 -10.21 -21.76
N GLU A 83 -7.68 -10.94 -20.68
CA GLU A 83 -6.77 -10.47 -19.62
C GLU A 83 -5.34 -10.98 -19.90
N PRO A 84 -4.49 -10.19 -20.56
CA PRO A 84 -3.14 -10.61 -20.87
C PRO A 84 -2.31 -10.80 -19.60
N PHE A 85 -1.43 -11.81 -19.61
CA PHE A 85 -0.38 -11.92 -18.61
C PHE A 85 0.55 -10.72 -18.73
N ASN A 86 0.48 -9.85 -17.72
CA ASN A 86 1.25 -8.62 -17.74
C ASN A 86 2.75 -8.93 -17.63
N ILE A 87 3.53 -8.53 -18.63
CA ILE A 87 5.00 -8.66 -18.60
C ILE A 87 5.69 -7.36 -18.18
N TYR A 88 4.98 -6.23 -18.21
CA TYR A 88 5.43 -4.93 -17.69
C TYR A 88 4.25 -3.95 -17.71
N GLU A 89 3.79 -3.44 -16.56
CA GLU A 89 2.76 -2.38 -16.48
C GLU A 89 1.59 -2.49 -17.49
N LYS A 90 0.62 -3.37 -17.21
CA LYS A 90 -0.52 -3.65 -18.10
C LYS A 90 -0.16 -4.15 -19.51
N SER A 91 1.12 -4.41 -19.83
CA SER A 91 1.51 -4.86 -21.17
C SER A 91 1.29 -6.33 -21.44
N SER A 92 0.97 -6.63 -22.68
CA SER A 92 0.94 -7.99 -23.22
C SER A 92 2.21 -8.27 -24.00
N GLN A 93 2.83 -9.44 -23.78
CA GLN A 93 3.85 -9.90 -24.72
C GLN A 93 3.21 -10.13 -26.08
N VAL A 94 3.91 -9.70 -27.13
CA VAL A 94 3.58 -10.08 -28.51
C VAL A 94 3.84 -11.58 -28.65
N ASP A 95 2.83 -12.30 -29.13
CA ASP A 95 2.92 -13.75 -29.26
C ASP A 95 3.61 -14.11 -30.59
N PHE A 96 4.93 -14.25 -30.55
CA PHE A 96 5.75 -14.54 -31.74
C PHE A 96 5.84 -16.02 -32.11
N ALA A 97 5.46 -16.92 -31.19
CA ALA A 97 5.69 -18.36 -31.30
C ALA A 97 4.41 -19.19 -31.13
N GLY A 98 3.28 -18.54 -30.86
CA GLY A 98 2.08 -19.18 -30.35
C GLY A 98 1.35 -20.04 -31.37
N GLU A 99 0.72 -21.09 -30.85
CA GLU A 99 -0.23 -21.95 -31.54
C GLU A 99 -1.33 -21.16 -32.28
N VAL A 100 -1.61 -19.91 -31.88
CA VAL A 100 -2.53 -18.97 -32.56
C VAL A 100 -1.95 -18.44 -33.88
N VAL A 101 -0.72 -17.92 -33.90
CA VAL A 101 -0.04 -17.49 -35.14
C VAL A 101 0.10 -18.66 -36.13
N LEU A 102 0.39 -19.85 -35.60
CA LEU A 102 0.52 -21.07 -36.39
C LEU A 102 -0.82 -21.72 -36.81
N SER A 103 -1.95 -21.35 -36.18
CA SER A 103 -3.28 -21.87 -36.53
C SER A 103 -4.14 -20.90 -37.34
N LEU A 104 -3.77 -19.61 -37.37
CA LEU A 104 -4.41 -18.64 -38.24
C LEU A 104 -4.00 -18.88 -39.70
N PRO A 105 -4.95 -18.86 -40.67
CA PRO A 105 -4.59 -18.83 -42.09
C PRO A 105 -3.69 -17.61 -42.35
N ASN A 106 -2.61 -17.76 -43.14
CA ASN A 106 -1.59 -16.72 -43.44
C ASN A 106 -2.10 -15.28 -43.71
N LYS A 107 -3.38 -15.09 -44.03
CA LYS A 107 -4.00 -13.76 -44.23
C LYS A 107 -4.57 -13.08 -42.98
N TYR A 108 -4.49 -13.71 -41.80
CA TYR A 108 -5.11 -13.23 -40.55
C TYR A 108 -4.15 -13.12 -39.38
N ALA A 109 -2.85 -13.37 -39.57
CA ALA A 109 -1.86 -12.87 -38.64
C ALA A 109 -1.92 -11.34 -38.75
N HIS A 110 -2.67 -10.69 -37.85
CA HIS A 110 -2.87 -9.26 -37.87
C HIS A 110 -1.49 -8.57 -37.87
N GLU A 111 -1.15 -7.85 -38.94
CA GLU A 111 0.03 -6.98 -39.04
C GLU A 111 0.13 -6.05 -37.81
N GLU A 112 -1.04 -5.67 -37.25
CA GLU A 112 -1.23 -4.88 -36.03
C GLU A 112 -0.63 -5.48 -34.74
N LEU A 113 -0.28 -6.77 -34.70
CA LEU A 113 0.34 -7.41 -33.52
C LEU A 113 1.85 -7.22 -33.45
N PHE A 114 2.50 -7.03 -34.59
CA PHE A 114 3.95 -7.06 -34.71
C PHE A 114 4.54 -5.72 -35.18
N GLU A 115 3.69 -4.85 -35.72
CA GLU A 115 4.04 -3.49 -36.13
C GLU A 115 3.28 -2.44 -35.32
N ILE A 116 3.82 -1.23 -35.28
CA ILE A 116 3.12 -0.08 -34.71
C ILE A 116 2.12 0.39 -35.79
N PRO A 117 0.84 0.65 -35.46
CA PRO A 117 -0.12 1.12 -36.45
C PRO A 117 0.40 2.35 -37.21
N GLU A 118 0.26 2.37 -38.54
CA GLU A 118 0.73 3.47 -39.41
C GLU A 118 0.16 4.84 -38.99
N GLU A 119 -1.07 4.84 -38.46
CA GLU A 119 -1.74 6.03 -37.92
C GLU A 119 -1.01 6.62 -36.69
N ALA A 120 -0.28 5.77 -35.96
CA ALA A 120 0.36 6.06 -34.69
C ALA A 120 1.88 6.30 -34.86
N TYR A 121 2.52 5.61 -35.80
CA TYR A 121 3.90 5.84 -36.23
C TYR A 121 4.02 5.62 -37.75
N PRO A 122 4.11 6.68 -38.57
CA PRO A 122 4.03 6.59 -40.03
C PRO A 122 5.33 6.13 -40.70
N HIS A 123 6.31 5.65 -39.93
CA HIS A 123 7.63 5.24 -40.41
C HIS A 123 7.84 3.74 -40.17
N GLU A 124 8.57 3.07 -41.06
CA GLU A 124 8.94 1.67 -40.86
C GLU A 124 9.96 1.55 -39.72
N LEU A 125 9.76 0.58 -38.82
CA LEU A 125 10.75 0.27 -37.79
C LEU A 125 12.02 -0.29 -38.45
N PRO A 126 13.23 0.14 -38.03
CA PRO A 126 14.48 -0.40 -38.56
C PRO A 126 14.52 -1.94 -38.51
N SER A 127 15.26 -2.54 -39.44
CA SER A 127 15.36 -4.00 -39.58
C SER A 127 16.00 -4.70 -38.36
N HIS A 128 16.70 -3.95 -37.50
CA HIS A 128 17.27 -4.42 -36.24
C HIS A 128 16.36 -4.18 -35.01
N VAL A 129 15.13 -3.70 -35.18
CA VAL A 129 14.22 -3.35 -34.08
C VAL A 129 12.92 -4.11 -34.18
N PHE A 130 12.43 -4.70 -33.09
CA PHE A 130 11.11 -5.36 -33.08
C PHE A 130 10.29 -5.06 -31.82
N VAL A 131 8.96 -5.19 -31.93
CA VAL A 131 7.99 -4.91 -30.86
C VAL A 131 7.86 -6.08 -29.89
N PHE A 132 8.51 -6.04 -28.74
CA PHE A 132 8.47 -7.13 -27.75
C PHE A 132 7.15 -7.18 -26.95
N ALA A 133 6.58 -6.04 -26.61
CA ALA A 133 5.35 -5.95 -25.81
C ALA A 133 4.52 -4.70 -26.11
N ILE A 134 3.21 -4.77 -25.85
CA ILE A 134 2.25 -3.68 -26.09
C ILE A 134 1.52 -3.34 -24.80
N VAL A 135 1.47 -2.04 -24.42
CA VAL A 135 0.69 -1.51 -23.29
C VAL A 135 -0.64 -0.93 -23.80
N PRO A 136 -1.79 -1.50 -23.41
CA PRO A 136 -3.11 -1.07 -23.86
C PRO A 136 -3.59 0.14 -23.05
N GLU A 137 -3.16 1.36 -23.40
CA GLU A 137 -3.82 2.60 -22.95
C GLU A 137 -4.13 3.51 -24.14
N GLY A 138 -5.41 3.52 -24.59
CA GLY A 138 -5.92 4.42 -25.64
C GLY A 138 -5.71 3.91 -27.08
N ARG A 139 -6.13 4.72 -28.07
CA ARG A 139 -5.97 4.42 -29.52
C ARG A 139 -4.48 4.38 -29.96
N ASP A 140 -3.58 4.95 -29.18
CA ASP A 140 -2.16 5.17 -29.53
C ASP A 140 -1.23 4.54 -28.46
N GLY A 141 -1.30 3.22 -28.27
CA GLY A 141 -0.65 2.48 -27.16
C GLY A 141 0.86 2.69 -26.98
N HIS A 142 1.41 2.28 -25.82
CA HIS A 142 2.87 2.34 -25.56
C HIS A 142 3.52 1.02 -25.97
N PHE A 143 4.72 1.08 -26.53
CA PHE A 143 5.41 -0.08 -27.06
C PHE A 143 6.74 -0.31 -26.34
N ILE A 144 7.04 -1.59 -26.06
CA ILE A 144 8.35 -2.02 -25.58
C ILE A 144 9.08 -2.62 -26.77
N LEU A 145 10.10 -1.92 -27.25
CA LEU A 145 10.86 -2.30 -28.43
C LEU A 145 12.23 -2.83 -28.00
N VAL A 146 12.75 -3.81 -28.75
CA VAL A 146 14.11 -4.33 -28.57
C VAL A 146 14.94 -3.91 -29.78
N ASP A 147 16.06 -3.24 -29.52
CA ASP A 147 17.06 -2.85 -30.52
C ASP A 147 18.24 -3.84 -30.47
N THR A 148 18.38 -4.65 -31.52
CA THR A 148 19.42 -5.67 -31.62
C THR A 148 20.73 -5.17 -32.24
N GLU A 149 20.88 -3.89 -32.55
CA GLU A 149 22.19 -3.31 -32.86
C GLU A 149 22.79 -2.70 -31.60
N ARG A 150 21.96 -2.03 -30.80
CA ARG A 150 22.38 -1.38 -29.54
C ARG A 150 22.40 -2.33 -28.36
N GLY A 151 21.61 -3.41 -28.38
CA GLY A 151 21.42 -4.28 -27.23
C GLY A 151 20.64 -3.61 -26.11
N THR A 152 19.62 -2.84 -26.47
CA THR A 152 18.85 -2.04 -25.53
C THR A 152 17.35 -2.21 -25.71
N ILE A 153 16.59 -1.85 -24.68
CA ILE A 153 15.14 -1.76 -24.70
C ILE A 153 14.74 -0.29 -24.79
N VAL A 154 13.82 0.00 -25.71
CA VAL A 154 13.22 1.32 -25.89
C VAL A 154 11.78 1.27 -25.41
N LEU A 155 11.44 2.16 -24.47
CA LEU A 155 10.06 2.39 -24.07
C LEU A 155 9.51 3.55 -24.89
N MET A 156 8.67 3.24 -25.87
CA MET A 156 8.11 4.24 -26.78
C MET A 156 6.74 4.70 -26.30
N ASP A 157 6.62 6.00 -26.04
CA ASP A 157 5.37 6.70 -25.74
C ASP A 157 4.98 7.61 -26.91
N LEU A 158 3.94 7.20 -27.64
CA LEU A 158 3.42 7.91 -28.80
C LEU A 158 2.80 9.28 -28.47
N GLN A 159 2.54 9.60 -27.21
CA GLN A 159 2.07 10.93 -26.79
C GLN A 159 3.20 11.98 -26.75
N THR A 160 4.45 11.53 -26.71
CA THR A 160 5.63 12.42 -26.56
C THR A 160 6.43 12.61 -27.86
N VAL A 161 6.16 11.82 -28.89
CA VAL A 161 6.80 11.96 -30.21
C VAL A 161 6.23 13.21 -30.90
N THR A 162 7.09 14.21 -31.11
CA THR A 162 6.73 15.48 -31.77
C THR A 162 6.25 15.24 -33.20
N LYS A 163 4.97 15.52 -33.47
CA LYS A 163 4.36 15.43 -34.82
C LYS A 163 5.13 16.25 -35.87
N PRO A 164 5.59 15.67 -37.00
CA PRO A 164 6.10 16.43 -38.13
C PRO A 164 4.96 17.06 -38.94
N THR A 165 5.07 18.36 -39.23
CA THR A 165 4.13 19.09 -40.10
C THR A 165 4.56 19.00 -41.57
N ARG A 166 4.10 17.95 -42.27
CA ARG A 166 4.00 17.74 -43.75
C ARG A 166 5.09 16.91 -44.47
N LEU A 167 4.58 16.09 -45.40
CA LEU A 167 5.21 15.11 -46.30
C LEU A 167 6.17 15.63 -47.39
N SER A 168 6.62 16.89 -47.34
CA SER A 168 7.46 17.47 -48.41
C SER A 168 8.83 17.98 -47.93
N ASP A 169 9.29 17.56 -46.76
CA ASP A 169 10.60 17.97 -46.23
C ASP A 169 11.71 16.98 -46.63
N PRO A 170 12.75 17.38 -47.38
CA PRO A 170 13.88 16.53 -47.76
C PRO A 170 14.82 16.16 -46.60
N PHE A 171 14.53 16.59 -45.36
CA PHE A 171 15.34 16.36 -44.16
C PHE A 171 14.61 15.60 -43.03
N ALA A 172 13.57 14.81 -43.35
CA ALA A 172 12.93 13.93 -42.37
C ALA A 172 13.91 12.83 -41.89
N PRO A 173 14.12 12.63 -40.57
CA PRO A 173 15.18 11.74 -40.08
C PRO A 173 14.75 10.26 -40.12
N ASP A 174 15.50 9.44 -40.85
CA ASP A 174 15.22 8.00 -41.13
C ASP A 174 16.03 7.02 -40.25
N GLU A 175 16.89 7.50 -39.36
CA GLU A 175 17.67 6.65 -38.43
C GLU A 175 18.21 7.46 -37.24
N GLU A 176 18.56 8.73 -37.49
CA GLU A 176 19.09 9.65 -36.47
C GLU A 176 18.11 9.96 -35.33
N GLU A 177 16.79 9.94 -35.59
CA GLU A 177 15.76 10.17 -34.56
C GLU A 177 15.61 8.94 -33.65
N TRP A 178 15.57 7.73 -34.22
CA TRP A 178 15.67 6.47 -33.45
C TRP A 178 16.89 6.47 -32.54
N ARG A 179 18.02 6.99 -33.05
CA ARG A 179 19.26 7.04 -32.30
C ARG A 179 19.22 7.94 -31.05
N ARG A 180 18.26 8.86 -30.93
CA ARG A 180 18.09 9.80 -29.81
C ARG A 180 17.11 9.31 -28.73
N SER A 181 16.38 8.23 -28.97
CA SER A 181 15.44 7.66 -28.00
C SER A 181 16.14 7.26 -26.70
N ALA A 182 15.49 7.50 -25.56
CA ALA A 182 15.97 7.02 -24.28
C ALA A 182 15.91 5.48 -24.26
N THR A 183 17.04 4.85 -23.94
CA THR A 183 17.17 3.40 -23.98
C THR A 183 17.63 2.86 -22.64
N TYR A 184 17.22 1.63 -22.32
CA TYR A 184 17.68 0.88 -21.15
C TYR A 184 18.56 -0.26 -21.62
N THR A 185 19.64 -0.56 -20.90
CA THR A 185 20.27 -1.88 -21.06
C THR A 185 19.28 -2.97 -20.65
N PHE A 186 19.48 -4.19 -21.13
CA PHE A 186 18.61 -5.31 -20.77
C PHE A 186 18.57 -5.56 -19.26
N GLN A 187 19.74 -5.52 -18.62
CA GLN A 187 19.83 -5.66 -17.17
C GLN A 187 19.06 -4.55 -16.43
N GLU A 188 19.25 -3.29 -16.80
CA GLU A 188 18.53 -2.16 -16.17
C GLU A 188 17.01 -2.30 -16.34
N PHE A 189 16.56 -2.69 -17.52
CA PHE A 189 15.14 -2.88 -17.80
C PHE A 189 14.54 -4.01 -16.96
N PHE A 190 15.15 -5.20 -16.94
CA PHE A 190 14.59 -6.34 -16.20
C PHE A 190 14.71 -6.16 -14.69
N VAL A 191 15.71 -5.45 -14.18
CA VAL A 191 15.76 -5.01 -12.76
C VAL A 191 14.59 -4.07 -12.46
N MET A 192 14.41 -3.02 -13.26
CA MET A 192 13.28 -2.08 -13.12
C MET A 192 11.93 -2.81 -13.19
N ALA A 193 11.78 -3.77 -14.11
CA ALA A 193 10.56 -4.56 -14.28
C ALA A 193 10.30 -5.46 -13.05
N LYS A 194 11.31 -6.18 -12.55
CA LYS A 194 11.22 -7.00 -11.33
C LYS A 194 10.82 -6.15 -10.13
N ASP A 195 11.44 -5.00 -9.96
CA ASP A 195 11.16 -4.09 -8.85
C ASP A 195 9.73 -3.51 -8.93
N LYS A 196 9.25 -3.19 -10.12
CA LYS A 196 7.84 -2.83 -10.34
C LYS A 196 6.90 -3.98 -9.97
N PHE A 197 7.18 -5.23 -10.32
CA PHE A 197 6.29 -6.36 -9.98
C PHE A 197 6.32 -6.74 -8.50
N ARG A 198 7.49 -6.67 -7.86
CA ARG A 198 7.61 -6.85 -6.40
C ARG A 198 6.67 -5.91 -5.63
N SER A 199 6.42 -4.71 -6.16
CA SER A 199 5.60 -3.69 -5.53
C SER A 199 4.11 -4.05 -5.28
N PHE A 200 3.53 -5.06 -5.97
CA PHE A 200 2.05 -5.21 -6.02
C PHE A 200 1.38 -6.16 -4.99
N ARG A 201 1.92 -7.34 -4.62
CA ARG A 201 1.25 -8.28 -3.66
C ARG A 201 2.15 -8.85 -2.56
N MET A 202 3.42 -9.19 -2.83
CA MET A 202 4.36 -9.72 -1.81
C MET A 202 4.88 -8.66 -0.84
N VAL A 203 5.01 -7.41 -1.31
CA VAL A 203 5.48 -6.27 -0.53
C VAL A 203 4.74 -6.10 0.79
N HIS A 204 3.41 -6.19 0.83
CA HIS A 204 2.71 -5.97 2.09
C HIS A 204 3.07 -7.03 3.15
N SER A 205 3.17 -8.32 2.77
CA SER A 205 3.49 -9.38 3.72
C SER A 205 4.91 -9.24 4.29
N MET A 206 5.86 -8.87 3.43
CA MET A 206 7.25 -8.61 3.80
C MET A 206 7.39 -7.34 4.64
N ARG A 207 6.83 -6.21 4.19
CA ARG A 207 6.86 -4.94 4.94
C ARG A 207 6.19 -5.07 6.29
N ARG A 208 5.06 -5.78 6.36
CA ARG A 208 4.42 -6.12 7.64
C ARG A 208 5.34 -6.92 8.55
N ARG A 209 6.07 -7.91 8.02
CA ARG A 209 7.02 -8.71 8.80
C ARG A 209 8.18 -7.84 9.32
N GLN A 210 8.70 -6.93 8.49
CA GLN A 210 9.75 -5.98 8.86
C GLN A 210 9.30 -5.05 10.00
N MET A 211 8.05 -4.58 9.98
CA MET A 211 7.50 -3.71 11.01
C MET A 211 7.03 -4.43 12.28
N ALA A 212 6.62 -5.70 12.18
CA ALA A 212 5.93 -6.43 13.25
C ALA A 212 6.70 -6.44 14.58
N HIS A 213 8.03 -6.51 14.52
CA HIS A 213 8.87 -6.48 15.72
C HIS A 213 8.66 -5.18 16.53
N SER A 214 8.68 -4.01 15.87
CA SER A 214 8.55 -2.71 16.54
C SER A 214 7.19 -2.48 17.22
N PHE A 215 6.15 -3.18 16.77
CA PHE A 215 4.81 -3.13 17.36
C PHE A 215 4.53 -4.28 18.36
N SER A 216 5.53 -5.13 18.63
CA SER A 216 5.41 -6.18 19.64
C SER A 216 5.20 -5.59 21.04
N LEU A 217 4.52 -6.31 21.92
CA LEU A 217 4.31 -5.88 23.30
C LEU A 217 5.63 -5.58 24.02
N GLN A 218 6.68 -6.34 23.71
CA GLN A 218 8.02 -6.12 24.26
C GLN A 218 8.61 -4.78 23.82
N SER A 219 8.53 -4.45 22.52
CA SER A 219 8.99 -3.16 22.01
C SER A 219 8.16 -1.99 22.57
N ILE A 220 6.85 -2.16 22.74
CA ILE A 220 6.02 -1.13 23.38
C ILE A 220 6.44 -0.89 24.84
N LYS A 221 6.77 -1.95 25.59
CA LYS A 221 7.31 -1.85 26.97
C LYS A 221 8.65 -1.12 27.00
N GLU A 222 9.54 -1.39 26.05
CA GLU A 222 10.83 -0.68 25.92
C GLU A 222 10.63 0.82 25.63
N MET A 223 9.54 1.20 24.97
CA MET A 223 9.16 2.58 24.67
C MET A 223 8.33 3.26 25.77
N GLU A 224 8.01 2.57 26.86
CA GLU A 224 7.05 3.04 27.87
C GLU A 224 7.44 4.38 28.48
N LEU A 225 8.72 4.58 28.80
CA LEU A 225 9.23 5.82 29.40
C LEU A 225 8.95 7.06 28.54
N HIS A 226 8.88 6.88 27.22
CA HIS A 226 8.56 7.96 26.30
C HIS A 226 7.07 8.28 26.33
N ILE A 227 6.21 7.26 26.43
CA ILE A 227 4.77 7.45 26.66
C ILE A 227 4.55 8.18 27.99
N ASP A 228 5.30 7.81 29.04
CA ASP A 228 5.23 8.48 30.35
C ASP A 228 5.61 9.96 30.27
N SER A 229 6.64 10.30 29.48
CA SER A 229 7.04 11.70 29.29
C SER A 229 5.91 12.57 28.72
N HIS A 230 5.11 12.01 27.79
CA HIS A 230 3.93 12.71 27.25
C HIS A 230 2.76 12.67 28.21
N MET A 231 2.60 11.59 28.98
CA MET A 231 1.57 11.51 30.02
C MET A 231 1.79 12.57 31.11
N LEU A 232 3.05 12.87 31.45
CA LEU A 232 3.39 13.96 32.37
C LEU A 232 3.02 15.34 31.79
N LYS A 233 3.19 15.56 30.49
CA LYS A 233 2.70 16.79 29.82
C LYS A 233 1.17 16.87 29.88
N PHE A 234 0.48 15.77 29.62
CA PHE A 234 -0.98 15.68 29.72
C PHE A 234 -1.47 15.99 31.14
N ARG A 235 -0.86 15.38 32.15
CA ARG A 235 -1.13 15.66 33.57
C ARG A 235 -0.89 17.12 33.92
N LYS A 236 0.22 17.72 33.49
CA LYS A 236 0.49 19.15 33.72
C LYS A 236 -0.62 20.03 33.15
N ASN A 237 -1.19 19.68 32.00
CA ASN A 237 -2.34 20.38 31.44
C ASN A 237 -3.59 20.20 32.33
N LEU A 238 -3.87 18.99 32.80
CA LEU A 238 -4.99 18.74 33.73
C LEU A 238 -4.79 19.42 35.10
N ASP A 239 -3.57 19.47 35.63
CA ASP A 239 -3.23 20.19 36.87
C ASP A 239 -3.54 21.69 36.74
N GLU A 240 -3.28 22.27 35.56
CA GLU A 240 -3.61 23.66 35.26
C GLU A 240 -5.13 23.90 35.27
N TYR A 241 -5.91 23.03 34.62
CA TYR A 241 -7.37 23.12 34.62
C TYR A 241 -7.98 22.84 36.00
N SER A 242 -7.44 21.87 36.73
CA SER A 242 -7.87 21.53 38.09
C SER A 242 -7.64 22.69 39.05
N ARG A 243 -6.46 23.34 38.99
CA ARG A 243 -6.15 24.51 39.83
C ARG A 243 -7.01 25.73 39.49
N THR A 244 -7.36 25.91 38.22
CA THR A 244 -8.14 27.07 37.76
C THR A 244 -9.66 26.82 37.76
N HIS A 245 -10.09 25.58 37.95
CA HIS A 245 -11.48 25.14 37.79
C HIS A 245 -12.10 25.56 36.45
N GLN A 246 -11.30 25.59 35.39
CA GLN A 246 -11.78 25.93 34.04
C GLN A 246 -12.35 24.72 33.33
N ILE A 247 -13.44 24.93 32.59
CA ILE A 247 -13.98 23.96 31.64
C ILE A 247 -13.01 23.85 30.45
N PHE A 248 -12.77 22.62 30.00
CA PHE A 248 -11.87 22.32 28.88
C PHE A 248 -12.47 21.22 28.00
N ASP A 249 -12.00 21.14 26.75
CA ASP A 249 -12.37 20.04 25.85
C ASP A 249 -11.37 18.89 25.99
N LEU A 250 -11.79 17.81 26.65
CA LEU A 250 -10.97 16.60 26.82
C LEU A 250 -10.64 15.94 25.47
N LYS A 251 -11.49 16.07 24.43
CA LYS A 251 -11.22 15.54 23.09
C LYS A 251 -9.98 16.20 22.48
N GLU A 252 -9.83 17.51 22.65
CA GLU A 252 -8.66 18.25 22.14
C GLU A 252 -7.38 17.81 22.86
N LEU A 253 -7.41 17.70 24.19
CA LEU A 253 -6.26 17.24 24.97
C LEU A 253 -5.85 15.81 24.60
N ILE A 254 -6.81 14.91 24.40
CA ILE A 254 -6.57 13.54 23.93
C ILE A 254 -5.93 13.57 22.53
N ALA A 255 -6.42 14.39 21.62
CA ALA A 255 -5.87 14.50 20.27
C ALA A 255 -4.41 14.98 20.29
N PHE A 256 -4.10 15.99 21.11
CA PHE A 256 -2.73 16.48 21.30
C PHE A 256 -1.82 15.40 21.90
N PHE A 257 -2.27 14.71 22.95
CA PHE A 257 -1.51 13.63 23.59
C PHE A 257 -1.19 12.50 22.61
N VAL A 258 -2.19 11.99 21.90
CA VAL A 258 -2.01 10.87 20.97
C VAL A 258 -1.08 11.26 19.82
N LEU A 259 -1.20 12.48 19.28
CA LEU A 259 -0.32 12.95 18.21
C LEU A 259 1.13 13.08 18.68
N ASP A 260 1.36 13.68 19.85
CA ASP A 260 2.72 13.83 20.40
C ASP A 260 3.37 12.46 20.70
N VAL A 261 2.63 11.52 21.29
CA VAL A 261 3.10 10.15 21.52
C VAL A 261 3.45 9.49 20.18
N LEU A 262 2.59 9.60 19.18
CA LEU A 262 2.84 9.02 17.86
C LEU A 262 4.08 9.64 17.20
N GLY A 263 4.20 10.97 17.20
CA GLY A 263 5.34 11.68 16.64
C GLY A 263 6.65 11.22 17.23
N ASP A 264 6.68 11.11 18.55
CA ASP A 264 7.88 10.73 19.28
C ASP A 264 8.23 9.25 19.11
N LEU A 265 7.25 8.34 19.19
CA LEU A 265 7.49 6.90 19.06
C LEU A 265 7.69 6.42 17.63
N ALA A 266 7.06 7.07 16.64
CA ALA A 266 7.19 6.70 15.25
C ALA A 266 8.38 7.37 14.56
N PHE A 267 8.60 8.66 14.85
CA PHE A 267 9.53 9.50 14.09
C PHE A 267 10.62 10.18 14.94
N ARG A 268 10.55 10.07 16.28
CA ARG A 268 11.29 10.96 17.20
C ARG A 268 11.05 12.45 16.90
N TYR A 269 9.85 12.76 16.41
CA TYR A 269 9.46 14.10 16.02
C TYR A 269 8.58 14.72 17.10
N GLN A 270 8.91 15.92 17.54
CA GLN A 270 8.13 16.64 18.55
C GLN A 270 7.14 17.57 17.85
N PHE A 271 5.86 17.20 17.88
CA PHE A 271 4.78 18.08 17.43
C PHE A 271 4.44 19.18 18.44
N ASP A 272 4.81 18.97 19.72
CA ASP A 272 4.53 19.84 20.86
C ASP A 272 3.07 20.34 20.92
N SER A 273 2.15 19.52 20.44
CA SER A 273 0.73 19.87 20.33
C SER A 273 0.10 20.07 21.71
N GLN A 274 0.58 19.35 22.73
CA GLN A 274 0.14 19.54 24.11
C GLN A 274 0.61 20.86 24.74
N ILE A 275 1.68 21.47 24.20
CA ILE A 275 2.22 22.75 24.66
C ILE A 275 1.52 23.90 23.93
N GLU A 276 1.44 23.79 22.61
CA GLU A 276 0.85 24.85 21.79
C GLU A 276 -0.68 24.95 21.95
N LYS A 277 -1.35 23.83 22.27
CA LYS A 277 -2.81 23.74 22.50
C LYS A 277 -3.63 24.39 21.37
N ASN A 278 -3.18 24.23 20.12
CA ASN A 278 -3.82 24.83 18.95
C ASN A 278 -4.29 23.75 17.97
N THR A 279 -5.59 23.51 17.94
CA THR A 279 -6.21 22.51 17.05
C THR A 279 -6.06 22.83 15.57
N LEU A 280 -5.83 24.09 15.18
CA LEU A 280 -5.60 24.47 13.78
C LEU A 280 -4.24 24.01 13.24
N LYS A 281 -3.31 23.68 14.13
CA LYS A 281 -1.98 23.15 13.77
C LYS A 281 -1.94 21.62 13.77
N LEU A 282 -3.02 20.96 14.20
CA LEU A 282 -3.11 19.51 14.07
C LEU A 282 -3.07 19.12 12.59
N PRO A 283 -2.38 18.03 12.23
CA PRO A 283 -2.38 17.54 10.87
C PRO A 283 -3.83 17.28 10.40
N PRO A 284 -4.19 17.60 9.14
CA PRO A 284 -5.58 17.56 8.67
C PRO A 284 -6.05 16.13 8.34
N ILE A 285 -5.99 15.25 9.34
CA ILE A 285 -6.24 13.81 9.21
C ILE A 285 -7.70 13.53 8.87
N ASN A 286 -8.65 14.27 9.47
CA ASN A 286 -10.08 14.06 9.22
C ASN A 286 -10.45 14.32 7.76
N ASP A 287 -9.96 15.41 7.17
CA ASP A 287 -10.19 15.73 5.76
C ASP A 287 -9.55 14.66 4.85
N HIS A 288 -8.35 14.18 5.20
CA HIS A 288 -7.73 13.07 4.46
C HIS A 288 -8.54 11.76 4.56
N ILE A 289 -9.04 11.40 5.74
CA ILE A 289 -9.87 10.20 5.93
C ILE A 289 -11.16 10.33 5.13
N PHE A 290 -11.81 11.50 5.16
CA PHE A 290 -13.03 11.73 4.38
C PHE A 290 -12.77 11.58 2.87
N LEU A 291 -11.65 12.12 2.38
CA LEU A 291 -11.21 11.90 1.01
C LEU A 291 -10.95 10.41 0.71
N ALA A 292 -10.27 9.71 1.62
CA ALA A 292 -9.97 8.29 1.48
C ALA A 292 -11.25 7.44 1.44
N CYS A 293 -12.28 7.77 2.24
CA CYS A 293 -13.59 7.12 2.18
C CYS A 293 -14.27 7.34 0.83
N LEU A 294 -14.32 8.59 0.35
CA LEU A 294 -14.96 8.92 -0.94
C LEU A 294 -14.27 8.20 -2.12
N MET A 295 -12.95 8.17 -2.10
CA MET A 295 -12.14 7.56 -3.14
C MET A 295 -12.08 6.03 -3.04
N GLY A 296 -12.07 5.50 -1.81
CA GLY A 296 -11.93 4.08 -1.52
C GLY A 296 -13.16 3.25 -1.89
N THR A 297 -14.34 3.86 -1.97
CA THR A 297 -15.57 3.19 -2.44
C THR A 297 -15.64 2.98 -3.95
N MET A 298 -14.75 3.62 -4.73
CA MET A 298 -14.73 3.54 -6.19
C MET A 298 -13.30 3.37 -6.72
N PRO A 299 -12.59 2.27 -6.39
CA PRO A 299 -11.20 2.09 -6.77
C PRO A 299 -10.99 2.15 -8.29
N ASN A 300 -11.93 1.62 -9.08
CA ASN A 300 -11.88 1.67 -10.55
C ASN A 300 -12.03 3.08 -11.13
N PHE A 301 -12.66 4.00 -10.39
CA PHE A 301 -12.83 5.39 -10.80
C PHE A 301 -11.65 6.27 -10.34
N MET A 302 -10.75 5.72 -9.52
CA MET A 302 -9.65 6.47 -8.92
C MET A 302 -8.70 7.13 -9.95
N PRO A 303 -8.31 6.49 -11.08
CA PRO A 303 -7.48 7.15 -12.09
C PRO A 303 -8.16 8.40 -12.67
N PHE A 304 -9.45 8.29 -13.00
CA PHE A 304 -10.25 9.40 -13.51
C PHE A 304 -10.38 10.52 -12.46
N VAL A 305 -10.72 10.19 -11.21
CA VAL A 305 -10.81 11.17 -10.12
C VAL A 305 -9.49 11.90 -9.93
N LYS A 306 -8.35 11.19 -9.95
CA LYS A 306 -7.03 11.83 -9.86
C LYS A 306 -6.74 12.78 -11.02
N ALA A 307 -7.09 12.41 -12.24
CA ALA A 307 -6.87 13.24 -13.43
C ALA A 307 -7.71 14.52 -13.41
N VAL A 308 -8.96 14.44 -12.96
CA VAL A 308 -9.90 15.57 -13.02
C VAL A 308 -9.88 16.41 -11.74
N SER A 309 -9.59 15.83 -10.58
CA SER A 309 -9.71 16.49 -9.27
C SER A 309 -8.93 17.82 -9.11
N PRO A 310 -7.73 18.02 -9.69
CA PRO A 310 -7.03 19.31 -9.61
C PRO A 310 -7.78 20.44 -10.35
N TRP A 311 -8.57 20.09 -11.36
CA TRP A 311 -9.29 21.03 -12.22
C TRP A 311 -10.69 21.38 -11.70
N ILE A 312 -11.16 20.70 -10.66
CA ILE A 312 -12.48 20.94 -10.06
C ILE A 312 -12.38 22.16 -9.13
N PRO A 313 -12.97 23.33 -9.46
CA PRO A 313 -12.84 24.55 -8.66
C PRO A 313 -13.83 24.56 -7.47
N ILE A 314 -14.04 23.42 -6.82
CA ILE A 314 -14.96 23.28 -5.69
C ILE A 314 -14.14 23.39 -4.39
N PRO A 315 -14.38 24.40 -3.54
CA PRO A 315 -13.52 24.69 -2.38
C PRO A 315 -13.32 23.52 -1.42
N TRP A 316 -14.38 22.75 -1.13
CA TRP A 316 -14.25 21.62 -0.21
C TRP A 316 -13.41 20.48 -0.81
N VAL A 317 -13.51 20.21 -2.12
CA VAL A 317 -12.68 19.20 -2.81
C VAL A 317 -11.21 19.61 -2.75
N GLN A 318 -10.91 20.87 -3.07
CA GLN A 318 -9.55 21.40 -3.02
C GLN A 318 -8.97 21.36 -1.60
N ARG A 319 -9.79 21.62 -0.57
CA ARG A 319 -9.40 21.45 0.84
C ARG A 319 -8.99 20.01 1.15
N LEU A 320 -9.75 19.01 0.69
CA LEU A 320 -9.43 17.60 0.91
C LEU A 320 -8.13 17.18 0.21
N LEU A 321 -7.94 17.60 -1.04
CA LEU A 321 -6.70 17.34 -1.79
C LEU A 321 -5.49 18.00 -1.11
N ALA A 322 -5.63 19.26 -0.69
CA ALA A 322 -4.61 19.98 0.06
C ALA A 322 -4.30 19.28 1.39
N ALA A 323 -5.32 18.77 2.11
CA ALA A 323 -5.11 18.01 3.35
C ALA A 323 -4.26 16.75 3.13
N ARG A 324 -4.55 15.98 2.07
CA ARG A 324 -3.72 14.82 1.69
C ARG A 324 -2.29 15.23 1.35
N GLN A 325 -2.11 16.31 0.61
CA GLN A 325 -0.77 16.80 0.23
C GLN A 325 0.01 17.30 1.46
N ASN A 326 -0.64 18.02 2.36
CA ASN A 326 -0.02 18.52 3.61
C ASN A 326 0.44 17.35 4.49
N LEU A 327 -0.38 16.31 4.65
CA LEU A 327 0.03 15.08 5.37
C LEU A 327 1.21 14.37 4.69
N LYS A 328 1.22 14.32 3.36
CA LYS A 328 2.35 13.75 2.61
C LYS A 328 3.63 14.54 2.89
N ASN A 329 3.57 15.87 2.81
CA ASN A 329 4.71 16.74 3.07
C ASN A 329 5.21 16.59 4.52
N LEU A 330 4.29 16.54 5.49
CA LEU A 330 4.62 16.31 6.89
C LEU A 330 5.33 14.97 7.10
N THR A 331 4.82 13.91 6.46
CA THR A 331 5.44 12.59 6.53
C THR A 331 6.87 12.63 5.97
N ILE A 332 7.07 13.27 4.82
CA ILE A 332 8.39 13.45 4.21
C ILE A 332 9.34 14.17 5.17
N GLU A 333 8.87 15.24 5.81
CA GLU A 333 9.66 15.99 6.79
C GLU A 333 10.07 15.12 7.98
N CYS A 334 9.12 14.41 8.60
CA CYS A 334 9.39 13.52 9.73
C CYS A 334 10.40 12.42 9.36
N VAL A 335 10.23 11.79 8.19
CA VAL A 335 11.14 10.73 7.73
C VAL A 335 12.53 11.27 7.46
N ARG A 336 12.66 12.40 6.76
CA ARG A 336 13.96 13.01 6.46
C ARG A 336 14.68 13.48 7.71
N SER A 337 13.96 14.11 8.64
CA SER A 337 14.50 14.50 9.94
C SER A 337 15.06 13.28 10.68
N ARG A 338 14.30 12.18 10.69
CA ARG A 338 14.74 10.94 11.34
C ARG A 338 15.93 10.27 10.63
N MET A 339 15.98 10.29 9.30
CA MET A 339 17.11 9.73 8.54
C MET A 339 18.39 10.56 8.70
N ALA A 340 18.28 11.87 8.92
CA ALA A 340 19.41 12.76 9.18
C ALA A 340 20.02 12.59 10.58
N ASP A 341 19.27 12.06 11.55
CA ASP A 341 19.76 11.67 12.88
C ASP A 341 19.73 10.14 13.05
N PRO A 342 20.72 9.41 12.53
CA PRO A 342 20.83 7.96 12.70
C PRO A 342 21.21 7.53 14.12
N GLY A 343 21.31 8.46 15.10
CA GLY A 343 21.77 8.20 16.47
C GLY A 343 21.19 6.92 17.09
N ALA A 344 22.09 5.97 17.38
CA ALA A 344 21.83 4.55 17.62
C ALA A 344 21.25 4.18 19.01
N ALA A 345 20.86 5.15 19.84
CA ALA A 345 20.52 4.84 21.24
C ALA A 345 19.06 4.42 21.48
N ARG A 346 18.08 4.87 20.67
CA ARG A 346 16.64 4.69 20.97
C ARG A 346 15.87 3.86 19.94
N LYS A 347 15.22 2.77 20.38
CA LYS A 347 14.19 2.03 19.63
C LYS A 347 13.04 2.97 19.17
N ASP A 348 12.74 3.15 17.88
CA ASP A 348 11.48 3.77 17.39
C ASP A 348 10.84 2.92 16.27
N LEU A 349 9.58 3.20 15.91
CA LEU A 349 8.83 2.35 14.98
C LEU A 349 9.47 2.31 13.59
N ILE A 350 9.93 3.46 13.08
CA ILE A 350 10.51 3.56 11.73
C ILE A 350 11.94 3.06 11.64
N THR A 351 12.66 2.93 12.77
CA THR A 351 14.00 2.31 12.82
C THR A 351 14.01 0.93 12.18
N SER A 352 12.93 0.15 12.37
CA SER A 352 12.80 -1.18 11.73
C SER A 352 12.71 -1.11 10.21
N LEU A 353 12.07 -0.07 9.66
CA LEU A 353 11.96 0.17 8.22
C LEU A 353 13.29 0.68 7.64
N ILE A 354 13.97 1.58 8.33
CA ILE A 354 15.29 2.09 7.91
C ILE A 354 16.34 0.96 7.87
N ASN A 355 16.31 0.08 8.88
CA ASN A 355 17.24 -1.04 8.97
C ASN A 355 16.73 -2.31 8.26
N ALA A 356 15.56 -2.26 7.63
CA ALA A 356 15.01 -3.41 6.94
C ALA A 356 15.89 -3.77 5.74
N ARG A 357 16.17 -5.07 5.59
CA ARG A 357 16.83 -5.65 4.42
C ARG A 357 15.97 -6.77 3.87
N ASP A 358 15.93 -6.90 2.56
CA ASP A 358 15.31 -8.02 1.89
C ASP A 358 16.10 -9.32 2.20
N PRO A 359 15.47 -10.39 2.70
CA PRO A 359 16.17 -11.62 3.04
C PRO A 359 16.78 -12.36 1.85
N GLU A 360 16.24 -12.18 0.65
CA GLU A 360 16.67 -12.88 -0.57
C GLU A 360 17.69 -12.05 -1.35
N THR A 361 17.46 -10.74 -1.50
CA THR A 361 18.31 -9.85 -2.32
C THR A 361 19.30 -9.02 -1.50
N GLY A 362 19.10 -8.89 -0.19
CA GLY A 362 19.88 -7.99 0.66
C GLY A 362 19.57 -6.50 0.46
N SER A 363 18.65 -6.15 -0.45
CA SER A 363 18.31 -4.76 -0.78
C SER A 363 17.65 -4.03 0.38
N GLU A 364 17.91 -2.72 0.48
CA GLU A 364 17.29 -1.85 1.49
C GLU A 364 15.98 -1.25 0.96
N LEU A 365 15.10 -0.79 1.86
CA LEU A 365 13.95 0.01 1.45
C LEU A 365 14.40 1.39 0.96
N THR A 366 13.78 1.87 -0.12
CA THR A 366 14.04 3.22 -0.62
C THR A 366 13.46 4.27 0.34
N GLU A 367 13.94 5.52 0.28
CA GLU A 367 13.34 6.62 1.03
C GLU A 367 11.83 6.74 0.74
N LEU A 368 11.43 6.55 -0.53
CA LEU A 368 10.03 6.58 -0.95
C LEU A 368 9.21 5.45 -0.32
N ASP A 369 9.76 4.24 -0.20
CA ASP A 369 9.09 3.12 0.47
C ASP A 369 8.88 3.41 1.95
N ILE A 370 9.92 3.92 2.61
CA ILE A 370 9.86 4.31 4.02
C ILE A 370 8.82 5.41 4.23
N GLN A 371 8.80 6.44 3.37
CA GLN A 371 7.78 7.50 3.40
C GLN A 371 6.37 6.97 3.19
N THR A 372 6.20 5.98 2.29
CA THR A 372 4.90 5.40 1.99
C THR A 372 4.34 4.64 3.19
N GLU A 373 5.16 3.84 3.87
CA GLU A 373 4.75 3.13 5.09
C GLU A 373 4.55 4.10 6.27
N ALA A 374 5.44 5.08 6.41
CA ALA A 374 5.36 6.13 7.43
C ALA A 374 4.06 6.94 7.36
N PHE A 375 3.57 7.21 6.14
CA PHE A 375 2.32 7.94 5.94
C PHE A 375 1.14 7.23 6.63
N ALA A 376 1.12 5.90 6.57
CA ALA A 376 0.09 5.10 7.23
C ALA A 376 0.17 5.23 8.76
N PHE A 377 1.35 5.42 9.36
CA PHE A 377 1.48 5.59 10.81
C PHE A 377 0.79 6.86 11.30
N ILE A 378 1.02 8.00 10.64
CA ILE A 378 0.41 9.30 11.02
C ILE A 378 -1.12 9.19 10.97
N VAL A 379 -1.66 8.68 9.86
CA VAL A 379 -3.11 8.61 9.67
C VAL A 379 -3.75 7.58 10.59
N ALA A 380 -3.22 6.35 10.63
CA ALA A 380 -3.83 5.25 11.36
C ALA A 380 -3.61 5.35 12.87
N GLY A 381 -2.47 5.86 13.34
CA GLY A 381 -2.14 5.93 14.76
C GLY A 381 -2.89 7.04 15.51
N SER A 382 -3.11 8.19 14.85
CA SER A 382 -3.69 9.36 15.49
C SER A 382 -5.21 9.26 15.62
N HIS A 383 -5.95 9.20 14.51
CA HIS A 383 -7.41 9.37 14.52
C HIS A 383 -8.14 8.24 15.24
N THR A 384 -7.74 6.98 15.02
CA THR A 384 -8.46 5.85 15.62
C THR A 384 -8.28 5.80 17.14
N THR A 385 -7.07 6.08 17.63
CA THR A 385 -6.76 6.03 19.07
C THR A 385 -7.42 7.19 19.79
N SER A 386 -7.30 8.42 19.27
CA SER A 386 -7.93 9.59 19.90
C SER A 386 -9.46 9.48 19.88
N GLY A 387 -10.06 9.07 18.76
CA GLY A 387 -11.51 8.85 18.66
C GLY A 387 -12.01 7.79 19.63
N THR A 388 -11.29 6.67 19.77
CA THR A 388 -11.67 5.60 20.71
C THR A 388 -11.62 6.09 22.15
N LEU A 389 -10.55 6.80 22.53
CA LEU A 389 -10.38 7.39 23.85
C LEU A 389 -11.45 8.43 24.18
N THR A 390 -11.72 9.35 23.26
CA THR A 390 -12.77 10.37 23.45
C THR A 390 -14.13 9.72 23.73
N LEU A 391 -14.51 8.71 22.94
CA LEU A 391 -15.79 8.03 23.11
C LEU A 391 -15.83 7.18 24.38
N LEU A 392 -14.71 6.55 24.76
CA LEU A 392 -14.58 5.81 26.02
C LEU A 392 -14.79 6.72 27.23
N PHE A 393 -14.07 7.85 27.30
CA PHE A 393 -14.25 8.83 28.37
C PHE A 393 -15.67 9.39 28.39
N SER A 394 -16.22 9.74 27.23
CA SER A 394 -17.60 10.25 27.13
C SER A 394 -18.61 9.23 27.68
N HIS A 395 -18.49 7.95 27.34
CA HIS A 395 -19.37 6.92 27.86
C HIS A 395 -19.19 6.66 29.35
N ILE A 396 -17.96 6.62 29.86
CA ILE A 396 -17.72 6.42 31.30
C ILE A 396 -18.33 7.59 32.08
N LEU A 397 -18.02 8.84 31.72
CA LEU A 397 -18.44 10.03 32.44
C LEU A 397 -19.96 10.29 32.36
N GLN A 398 -20.62 9.93 31.25
CA GLN A 398 -22.10 10.03 31.13
C GLN A 398 -22.85 8.97 31.95
N ASN A 399 -22.18 7.95 32.46
CA ASN A 399 -22.79 6.85 33.19
C ASN A 399 -22.27 6.81 34.63
N PRO A 400 -22.91 7.49 35.60
CA PRO A 400 -22.40 7.62 36.97
C PRO A 400 -22.09 6.28 37.65
N VAL A 401 -22.89 5.25 37.39
CA VAL A 401 -22.67 3.89 37.92
C VAL A 401 -21.39 3.25 37.33
N VAL A 402 -21.15 3.45 36.04
CA VAL A 402 -19.94 2.96 35.37
C VAL A 402 -18.74 3.77 35.84
N HIS A 403 -18.84 5.10 35.89
CA HIS A 403 -17.78 5.98 36.38
C HIS A 403 -17.34 5.60 37.79
N ALA A 404 -18.27 5.48 38.74
CA ALA A 404 -17.95 5.12 40.12
C ALA A 404 -17.24 3.76 40.21
N LYS A 405 -17.67 2.77 39.43
CA LYS A 405 -17.04 1.44 39.43
C LYS A 405 -15.66 1.42 38.76
N VAL A 406 -15.45 2.24 37.72
CA VAL A 406 -14.12 2.44 37.10
C VAL A 406 -13.16 3.06 38.11
N VAL A 407 -13.57 4.11 38.82
CA VAL A 407 -12.76 4.77 39.84
C VAL A 407 -12.46 3.81 41.00
N GLU A 408 -13.46 3.09 41.51
CA GLU A 408 -13.30 2.08 42.56
C GLU A 408 -12.28 1.00 42.17
N GLU A 409 -12.39 0.44 40.96
CA GLU A 409 -11.46 -0.57 40.47
C GLU A 409 -10.03 -0.02 40.39
N ILE A 410 -9.86 1.15 39.75
CA ILE A 410 -8.55 1.79 39.60
C ILE A 410 -7.94 2.09 40.98
N ASP A 411 -8.72 2.61 41.93
CA ASP A 411 -8.23 2.93 43.27
C ASP A 411 -7.84 1.70 44.08
N SER A 412 -8.53 0.57 43.89
CA SER A 412 -8.23 -0.68 44.58
C SER A 412 -6.94 -1.37 44.09
N VAL A 413 -6.52 -1.06 42.86
CA VAL A 413 -5.43 -1.77 42.14
C VAL A 413 -4.18 -0.92 42.00
N VAL A 414 -4.37 0.37 41.73
CA VAL A 414 -3.29 1.32 41.44
C VAL A 414 -2.93 2.02 42.74
N GLU A 415 -1.71 1.76 43.22
CA GLU A 415 -1.16 2.46 44.38
C GLU A 415 -1.12 3.99 44.15
N ASN A 416 -0.98 4.77 45.23
CA ASN A 416 -0.89 6.22 45.09
C ASN A 416 0.35 6.60 44.28
N VAL A 417 0.14 7.02 43.03
CA VAL A 417 1.22 7.34 42.10
C VAL A 417 1.85 8.70 42.36
N GLY A 418 1.25 9.59 43.17
CA GLY A 418 1.78 10.93 43.41
C GLY A 418 2.07 11.67 42.08
N SER A 419 3.34 12.01 41.83
CA SER A 419 3.82 12.60 40.57
C SER A 419 4.19 11.58 39.47
N ALA A 420 4.15 10.28 39.75
CA ALA A 420 4.47 9.21 38.82
C ALA A 420 3.28 8.84 37.91
N ILE A 421 3.55 8.08 36.83
CA ILE A 421 2.55 7.58 35.89
C ILE A 421 2.22 6.12 36.20
N VAL A 422 0.99 5.70 35.94
CA VAL A 422 0.58 4.31 36.12
C VAL A 422 1.36 3.41 35.15
N PRO A 423 2.12 2.41 35.64
CA PRO A 423 2.88 1.52 34.78
C PRO A 423 1.94 0.57 34.01
N ILE A 424 2.29 0.24 32.75
CA ILE A 424 1.51 -0.67 31.91
C ILE A 424 1.61 -2.13 32.38
N LYS A 425 2.66 -2.45 33.16
CA LYS A 425 2.95 -3.82 33.57
C LYS A 425 1.76 -4.43 34.32
N ASP A 426 1.20 -5.48 33.72
CA ASP A 426 0.05 -6.26 34.22
C ASP A 426 -1.24 -5.45 34.36
N LEU A 427 -1.30 -4.21 33.84
CA LEU A 427 -2.41 -3.29 34.05
C LEU A 427 -3.72 -3.80 33.41
N GLU A 428 -3.64 -4.36 32.20
CA GLU A 428 -4.79 -4.97 31.50
C GLU A 428 -5.44 -6.09 32.32
N ALA A 429 -4.63 -6.95 32.95
CA ALA A 429 -5.13 -8.06 33.76
C ALA A 429 -5.70 -7.62 35.11
N LYS A 430 -5.23 -6.47 35.64
CA LYS A 430 -5.65 -5.96 36.93
C LYS A 430 -6.87 -5.04 36.86
N LEU A 431 -7.24 -4.55 35.67
CA LEU A 431 -8.41 -3.67 35.48
C LEU A 431 -9.50 -4.33 34.61
N PRO A 432 -10.09 -5.47 35.03
CA PRO A 432 -11.06 -6.20 34.23
C PRO A 432 -12.33 -5.39 33.90
N PHE A 433 -12.79 -4.49 34.78
CA PHE A 433 -13.95 -3.64 34.52
C PHE A 433 -13.63 -2.48 33.57
N VAL A 434 -12.44 -1.87 33.67
CA VAL A 434 -11.96 -0.93 32.64
C VAL A 434 -11.87 -1.64 31.29
N MET A 435 -11.37 -2.87 31.25
CA MET A 435 -11.33 -3.67 30.02
C MET A 435 -12.73 -3.99 29.48
N ALA A 436 -13.70 -4.26 30.36
CA ALA A 436 -15.11 -4.38 29.98
C ALA A 436 -15.66 -3.07 29.37
N CYS A 437 -15.25 -1.91 29.88
CA CYS A 437 -15.59 -0.61 29.29
C CYS A 437 -14.94 -0.39 27.92
N VAL A 438 -13.69 -0.82 27.76
CA VAL A 438 -12.99 -0.77 26.46
C VAL A 438 -13.65 -1.69 25.43
N ASP A 439 -13.98 -2.93 25.81
CA ASP A 439 -14.69 -3.89 24.96
C ASP A 439 -16.07 -3.36 24.54
N GLU A 440 -16.84 -2.78 25.47
CA GLU A 440 -18.15 -2.18 25.16
C GLU A 440 -18.02 -0.92 24.31
N ASN A 441 -16.97 -0.11 24.50
CA ASN A 441 -16.71 1.03 23.65
C ASN A 441 -16.36 0.60 22.22
N PHE A 442 -15.57 -0.46 22.04
CA PHE A 442 -15.30 -1.02 20.72
C PHE A 442 -16.54 -1.59 20.04
N ARG A 443 -17.45 -2.16 20.83
CA ARG A 443 -18.73 -2.62 20.34
C ARG A 443 -19.60 -1.45 19.86
N MET A 444 -19.87 -0.50 20.75
CA MET A 444 -20.73 0.65 20.48
C MET A 444 -20.17 1.54 19.39
N ASN A 445 -18.87 1.83 19.45
CA ASN A 445 -18.19 2.81 18.61
C ASN A 445 -17.10 2.16 17.77
N ALA A 446 -17.49 1.58 16.64
CA ALA A 446 -16.53 1.25 15.61
C ALA A 446 -15.96 2.53 14.99
N VAL A 447 -14.82 3.03 15.49
CA VAL A 447 -14.16 4.26 14.99
C VAL A 447 -13.73 4.14 13.52
N PHE A 448 -13.57 2.91 13.03
CA PHE A 448 -13.32 2.61 11.63
C PHE A 448 -14.49 1.82 11.03
N THR A 449 -15.23 2.44 10.10
CA THR A 449 -16.42 1.85 9.44
C THR A 449 -16.27 1.72 7.92
N MET A 450 -15.18 2.20 7.34
CA MET A 450 -14.93 2.08 5.91
C MET A 450 -14.76 0.59 5.52
N PRO A 451 -15.33 0.14 4.39
CA PRO A 451 -15.10 -1.21 3.89
C PRO A 451 -13.60 -1.51 3.71
N LEU A 452 -13.13 -2.57 4.35
CA LEU A 452 -11.78 -3.11 4.13
C LEU A 452 -11.90 -4.41 3.36
N GLU A 453 -12.10 -4.31 2.05
CA GLU A 453 -12.35 -5.46 1.19
C GLU A 453 -11.18 -6.46 1.13
N ARG A 454 -11.54 -7.71 0.89
CA ARG A 454 -10.65 -8.82 0.54
C ARG A 454 -11.16 -9.37 -0.78
N GLU A 455 -10.26 -9.54 -1.73
CA GLU A 455 -10.59 -10.21 -2.99
C GLU A 455 -10.62 -11.72 -2.77
N VAL A 456 -11.65 -12.40 -3.25
CA VAL A 456 -11.68 -13.87 -3.33
C VAL A 456 -10.66 -14.30 -4.38
N THR A 457 -9.61 -15.00 -3.96
CA THR A 457 -8.52 -15.42 -4.86
C THR A 457 -8.60 -16.88 -5.32
N ALA A 458 -9.33 -17.72 -4.59
CA ALA A 458 -9.50 -19.14 -4.89
C ALA A 458 -10.23 -19.34 -6.23
N LYS A 459 -9.79 -20.31 -7.04
CA LYS A 459 -10.33 -20.54 -8.40
C LYS A 459 -11.77 -21.03 -8.33
N GLU A 460 -12.07 -21.87 -7.35
CA GLU A 460 -13.38 -22.43 -7.04
C GLU A 460 -14.34 -21.43 -6.36
N GLY A 461 -13.87 -20.22 -6.06
CA GLY A 461 -14.61 -19.23 -5.27
C GLY A 461 -14.47 -19.47 -3.76
N PHE A 462 -15.28 -18.77 -2.98
CA PHE A 462 -15.33 -18.88 -1.53
C PHE A 462 -16.76 -19.14 -1.08
N GLU A 463 -17.00 -20.29 -0.43
CA GLU A 463 -18.34 -20.66 0.04
C GLU A 463 -18.64 -20.09 1.43
N ILE A 464 -19.76 -19.39 1.57
CA ILE A 464 -20.31 -18.91 2.85
C ILE A 464 -21.76 -19.36 2.94
N GLU A 465 -22.12 -20.13 3.98
CA GLU A 465 -23.51 -20.56 4.22
C GLU A 465 -24.17 -21.17 2.98
N GLY A 466 -23.45 -22.04 2.23
CA GLY A 466 -23.95 -22.68 1.01
C GLY A 466 -23.95 -21.80 -0.26
N HIS A 467 -23.48 -20.55 -0.17
CA HIS A 467 -23.39 -19.63 -1.30
C HIS A 467 -21.95 -19.47 -1.76
N VAL A 468 -21.68 -19.80 -3.03
CA VAL A 468 -20.34 -19.65 -3.63
C VAL A 468 -20.15 -18.21 -4.12
N ILE A 469 -19.16 -17.53 -3.56
CA ILE A 469 -18.72 -16.20 -3.98
C ILE A 469 -17.61 -16.36 -5.02
N PRO A 470 -17.77 -15.86 -6.26
CA PRO A 470 -16.79 -16.05 -7.33
C PRO A 470 -15.42 -15.40 -7.06
N LYS A 471 -14.37 -15.96 -7.67
CA LYS A 471 -13.03 -15.35 -7.75
C LYS A 471 -13.12 -13.90 -8.26
N GLY A 472 -12.30 -13.01 -7.72
CA GLY A 472 -12.26 -11.59 -8.07
C GLY A 472 -13.28 -10.73 -7.33
N THR A 473 -14.20 -11.34 -6.58
CA THR A 473 -15.20 -10.58 -5.81
C THR A 473 -14.57 -9.97 -4.56
N GLY A 474 -14.77 -8.66 -4.34
CA GLY A 474 -14.44 -7.98 -3.09
C GLY A 474 -15.45 -8.30 -1.99
N VAL A 475 -14.99 -8.83 -0.86
CA VAL A 475 -15.80 -9.14 0.33
C VAL A 475 -15.29 -8.36 1.54
N PHE A 476 -16.19 -7.82 2.35
CA PHE A 476 -15.86 -7.15 3.61
C PHE A 476 -16.93 -7.43 4.67
N SER A 477 -16.54 -7.30 5.93
CA SER A 477 -17.46 -7.29 7.06
C SER A 477 -17.49 -5.90 7.68
N LEU A 478 -18.68 -5.40 7.96
CA LEU A 478 -18.87 -4.12 8.65
C LEU A 478 -18.99 -4.36 10.15
N ASN A 479 -17.95 -3.98 10.89
CA ASN A 479 -17.91 -4.11 12.36
C ASN A 479 -19.16 -3.50 13.01
N HIS A 480 -19.61 -2.32 12.56
CA HIS A 480 -20.81 -1.67 13.10
C HIS A 480 -22.05 -2.58 13.03
N VAL A 481 -22.27 -3.26 11.90
CA VAL A 481 -23.42 -4.15 11.72
C VAL A 481 -23.34 -5.35 12.66
N VAL A 482 -22.16 -5.96 12.80
CA VAL A 482 -21.96 -7.12 13.69
C VAL A 482 -22.07 -6.71 15.15
N HIS A 483 -21.46 -5.59 15.53
CA HIS A 483 -21.40 -5.10 16.91
C HIS A 483 -22.74 -4.54 17.42
N HIS A 484 -23.67 -4.20 16.53
CA HIS A 484 -25.03 -3.72 16.85
C HIS A 484 -26.13 -4.72 16.50
N ASN A 485 -25.79 -5.98 16.18
CA ASN A 485 -26.79 -6.98 15.85
C ASN A 485 -27.60 -7.39 17.11
N PRO A 486 -28.93 -7.12 17.19
CA PRO A 486 -29.75 -7.45 18.35
C PRO A 486 -29.85 -8.95 18.64
N VAL A 487 -29.63 -9.80 17.63
CA VAL A 487 -29.62 -11.27 17.80
C VAL A 487 -28.40 -11.71 18.62
N ILE A 488 -27.27 -11.00 18.48
CA ILE A 488 -26.02 -11.30 19.19
C ILE A 488 -25.98 -10.57 20.53
N TRP A 489 -26.32 -9.28 20.54
CA TRP A 489 -26.10 -8.37 21.66
C TRP A 489 -27.32 -8.14 22.54
N GLY A 490 -28.47 -8.69 22.16
CA GLY A 490 -29.72 -8.56 22.91
C GLY A 490 -30.49 -7.28 22.58
N LYS A 491 -31.56 -7.04 23.34
CA LYS A 491 -32.45 -5.89 23.14
C LYS A 491 -31.80 -4.55 23.51
N ASP A 492 -30.77 -4.58 24.33
CA ASP A 492 -30.01 -3.42 24.79
C ASP A 492 -28.73 -3.19 23.94
N HIS A 493 -28.72 -3.66 22.69
CA HIS A 493 -27.56 -3.55 21.80
C HIS A 493 -27.18 -2.10 21.48
N ASP A 494 -28.09 -1.14 21.62
CA ASP A 494 -27.86 0.29 21.42
C ASP A 494 -27.51 1.04 22.72
N VAL A 495 -27.38 0.31 23.83
CA VAL A 495 -27.03 0.84 25.15
C VAL A 495 -25.58 0.49 25.48
N PHE A 496 -24.82 1.48 25.94
CA PHE A 496 -23.49 1.26 26.50
C PHE A 496 -23.60 0.57 27.86
N ASN A 497 -23.36 -0.74 27.90
CA ASN A 497 -23.47 -1.58 29.08
C ASN A 497 -22.23 -2.48 29.24
N PRO A 498 -21.17 -2.03 29.93
CA PRO A 498 -19.95 -2.81 30.12
C PRO A 498 -20.15 -4.03 31.03
N PHE A 499 -21.22 -4.09 31.83
CA PHE A 499 -21.49 -5.24 32.69
C PHE A 499 -21.68 -6.54 31.90
N ARG A 500 -22.07 -6.47 30.61
CA ARG A 500 -22.17 -7.65 29.72
C ARG A 500 -20.85 -8.40 29.56
N PHE A 501 -19.73 -7.73 29.81
CA PHE A 501 -18.38 -8.29 29.71
C PHE A 501 -17.81 -8.78 31.04
N CYS A 502 -18.57 -8.66 32.14
CA CYS A 502 -18.15 -9.10 33.48
C CYS A 502 -18.50 -10.56 33.77
N ASP A 503 -19.51 -11.11 33.10
CA ASP A 503 -19.99 -12.47 33.36
C ASP A 503 -19.09 -13.53 32.72
N PRO A 504 -19.00 -14.76 33.29
CA PRO A 504 -18.23 -15.86 32.69
C PRO A 504 -18.65 -16.22 31.25
N GLY A 505 -19.89 -15.91 30.85
CA GLY A 505 -20.40 -16.12 29.49
C GLY A 505 -19.88 -15.11 28.44
N SER A 506 -19.23 -14.03 28.89
CA SER A 506 -18.77 -12.91 28.04
C SER A 506 -17.73 -13.32 26.99
N GLU A 507 -16.99 -14.41 27.20
CA GLU A 507 -16.05 -14.95 26.21
C GLU A 507 -16.72 -15.31 24.87
N LYS A 508 -18.01 -15.69 24.90
CA LYS A 508 -18.77 -15.92 23.67
C LYS A 508 -19.07 -14.62 22.93
N LEU A 509 -19.32 -13.53 23.66
CA LEU A 509 -19.58 -12.20 23.10
C LEU A 509 -18.30 -11.59 22.50
N ARG A 510 -17.15 -11.74 23.16
CA ARG A 510 -15.86 -11.24 22.66
C ARG A 510 -15.47 -11.79 21.28
N ARG A 511 -15.94 -12.98 20.90
CA ARG A 511 -15.72 -13.56 19.56
C ARG A 511 -16.35 -12.76 18.43
N PHE A 512 -17.38 -11.96 18.72
CA PHE A 512 -18.04 -11.09 17.76
C PHE A 512 -17.44 -9.68 17.73
N LEU A 513 -16.44 -9.39 18.57
CA LEU A 513 -15.69 -8.14 18.52
C LEU A 513 -14.48 -8.29 17.59
N SER A 514 -14.43 -7.43 16.58
CA SER A 514 -13.27 -7.30 15.67
C SER A 514 -12.75 -5.86 15.55
N PRO A 515 -12.52 -5.13 16.67
CA PRO A 515 -12.07 -3.73 16.61
C PRO A 515 -10.70 -3.56 15.93
N PHE A 516 -9.87 -4.60 15.97
CA PHE A 516 -8.56 -4.65 15.33
C PHE A 516 -8.54 -5.57 14.10
N SER A 517 -9.71 -5.93 13.55
CA SER A 517 -9.86 -6.96 12.51
C SER A 517 -9.28 -8.33 12.93
N MET A 518 -9.20 -9.28 12.01
CA MET A 518 -8.73 -10.64 12.24
C MET A 518 -7.79 -11.12 11.11
N GLY A 519 -7.01 -12.18 11.40
CA GLY A 519 -6.14 -12.84 10.41
C GLY A 519 -4.90 -12.01 9.99
N HIS A 520 -4.36 -12.30 8.81
CA HIS A 520 -3.09 -11.73 8.32
C HIS A 520 -3.08 -10.20 8.15
N ARG A 521 -4.25 -9.56 8.13
CA ARG A 521 -4.43 -8.11 8.01
C ARG A 521 -4.90 -7.45 9.32
N MET A 522 -4.85 -8.15 10.45
CA MET A 522 -5.17 -7.57 11.75
C MET A 522 -4.34 -6.32 12.03
N CYS A 523 -4.85 -5.38 12.82
CA CYS A 523 -4.16 -4.14 13.13
C CYS A 523 -2.82 -4.42 13.82
N ILE A 524 -1.73 -3.91 13.22
CA ILE A 524 -0.38 -4.05 13.77
C ILE A 524 -0.20 -3.18 15.03
N GLY A 525 -0.91 -2.04 15.09
CA GLY A 525 -0.85 -1.07 16.18
C GLY A 525 -1.66 -1.44 17.42
N ARG A 526 -2.25 -2.64 17.51
CA ARG A 526 -3.13 -3.06 18.63
C ARG A 526 -2.49 -2.80 20.00
N ASN A 527 -1.26 -3.27 20.21
CA ASN A 527 -0.60 -3.14 21.51
C ASN A 527 -0.34 -1.67 21.87
N MET A 528 0.04 -0.84 20.91
CA MET A 528 0.24 0.59 21.12
C MET A 528 -1.07 1.28 21.52
N ALA A 529 -2.15 1.01 20.78
CA ALA A 529 -3.46 1.57 21.05
C ALA A 529 -3.97 1.18 22.45
N MET A 530 -3.88 -0.11 22.82
CA MET A 530 -4.25 -0.61 24.14
C MET A 530 -3.43 0.04 25.26
N THR A 531 -2.11 0.17 25.08
CA THR A 531 -1.25 0.86 26.06
C THR A 531 -1.66 2.31 26.25
N ASN A 532 -1.87 3.06 25.17
CA ASN A 532 -2.32 4.45 25.27
C ASN A 532 -3.67 4.57 25.96
N MET A 533 -4.63 3.69 25.63
CA MET A 533 -5.95 3.69 26.26
C MET A 533 -5.87 3.42 27.77
N LEU A 534 -5.20 2.33 28.16
CA LEU A 534 -5.12 1.92 29.55
C LEU A 534 -4.35 2.93 30.41
N LYS A 535 -3.20 3.42 29.92
CA LYS A 535 -2.41 4.39 30.68
C LYS A 535 -3.14 5.71 30.85
N LEU A 536 -3.82 6.20 29.81
CA LEU A 536 -4.56 7.46 29.89
C LEU A 536 -5.76 7.32 30.84
N VAL A 537 -6.60 6.30 30.66
CA VAL A 537 -7.76 6.06 31.54
C VAL A 537 -7.34 5.87 32.98
N ALA A 538 -6.38 4.97 33.24
CA ALA A 538 -5.92 4.68 34.60
C ALA A 538 -5.28 5.90 35.26
N THR A 539 -4.43 6.64 34.55
CA THR A 539 -3.76 7.83 35.12
C THR A 539 -4.75 8.95 35.38
N THR A 540 -5.68 9.20 34.44
CA THR A 540 -6.66 10.27 34.59
C THR A 540 -7.59 10.03 35.78
N PHE A 541 -8.26 8.88 35.85
CA PHE A 541 -9.20 8.61 36.94
C PHE A 541 -8.51 8.35 38.28
N LYS A 542 -7.23 7.95 38.29
CA LYS A 542 -6.47 7.83 39.55
C LYS A 542 -6.09 9.18 40.14
N CYS A 543 -5.81 10.18 39.29
CA CYS A 543 -5.22 11.44 39.73
C CYS A 543 -6.24 12.59 39.81
N TYR A 544 -7.37 12.50 39.13
CA TYR A 544 -8.33 13.59 39.02
C TYR A 544 -9.75 13.08 39.20
N ASP A 545 -10.57 13.90 39.86
CA ASP A 545 -12.02 13.78 39.83
C ASP A 545 -12.53 14.63 38.66
N ILE A 546 -13.10 13.98 37.64
CA ILE A 546 -13.55 14.62 36.40
C ILE A 546 -15.05 14.43 36.26
N GLU A 547 -15.74 15.52 35.94
CA GLU A 547 -17.18 15.58 35.68
C GLU A 547 -17.44 16.23 34.32
N MET A 548 -18.58 15.92 33.69
CA MET A 548 -18.98 16.42 32.36
C MET A 548 -20.17 17.37 32.44
#